data_AF-A0A9D7S1Q8-F1
#
_entry.id   AF-A0A9D7S1Q8-F1
#
_cell.length_a   1.000
_cell.length_b   1.000
_cell.length_c   1.000
_cell.angle_alpha   90.00
_cell.angle_beta   90.00
_cell.angle_gamma   90.00
#
_symmetry.space_group_name_H-M   'P 1'
#
loop_
_entity.id
_entity.type
_entity.pdbx_description
1 polymer ?
#
loop_
_entity_poly.entity_id
_entity_poly.type
_entity_poly.pdbx_seq_one_letter_code
_entity_poly.pdbx_strand_id
1 'polypeptide(L)'
;MISPKWWLLSLLAPISALAQVSPHRIETIPADPPPGSAFQIKVTGTWPDTCAPELMPTFVSGNTIDVAVRADADRICGAALTPYSVIVDPTQASGFGQNASGVYRVRFSVKDAANQPTLLAFRLIDVSPTARSVQPESGFWTTDSAGEFRTSGSGIGFMVERQGKTLAMTTNAYTLGGQASWYLSAGALARSSFRADLLLSIGGQPLWGTYRGAQSVQPAGTIDVEFSSDASAVVWFARPSDEGILAPLELMPISVRRMNFALASDGQALDGVWTLTGTDPASARVPETFRLVYRTHRVVEDEAVLDDPVSGYQLRCGIDLERRDAAPVLCKLSRSGAEVARLDNNALARLSGRDSEGASVLLLRIGD
;
A
#
# COMPACT_ATOMS: atom_id res chain seq x y z
N MET A 1 -45.49 -17.72 23.81
CA MET A 1 -44.08 -17.64 24.25
C MET A 1 -43.30 -18.70 23.52
N ILE A 2 -42.64 -18.34 22.41
CA ILE A 2 -41.78 -19.25 21.63
C ILE A 2 -40.47 -18.50 21.45
N SER A 3 -39.41 -19.02 22.05
CA SER A 3 -38.05 -18.46 22.01
C SER A 3 -37.36 -18.88 20.71
N PRO A 4 -36.79 -17.97 19.91
CA PRO A 4 -35.91 -18.35 18.83
C PRO A 4 -34.49 -18.46 19.37
N LYS A 5 -33.98 -19.70 19.43
CA LYS A 5 -32.57 -20.00 19.64
C LYS A 5 -31.76 -19.40 18.48
N TRP A 6 -30.98 -18.35 18.78
CA TRP A 6 -29.94 -17.85 17.90
C TRP A 6 -28.84 -18.91 17.77
N TRP A 7 -28.72 -19.49 16.59
CA TRP A 7 -27.55 -20.26 16.20
C TRP A 7 -26.43 -19.28 15.86
N LEU A 8 -25.37 -19.27 16.67
CA LEU A 8 -24.08 -18.75 16.24
C LEU A 8 -23.58 -19.63 15.09
N LEU A 9 -23.67 -19.12 13.85
CA LEU A 9 -22.80 -19.59 12.78
C LEU A 9 -21.39 -19.12 13.09
N SER A 10 -20.58 -20.03 13.60
CA SER A 10 -19.13 -19.90 13.61
C SER A 10 -18.65 -19.85 12.16
N LEU A 11 -18.39 -18.65 11.65
CA LEU A 11 -17.59 -18.42 10.45
C LEU A 11 -16.17 -18.90 10.73
N LEU A 12 -15.92 -20.19 10.51
CA LEU A 12 -14.59 -20.68 10.19
C LEU A 12 -14.23 -20.04 8.85
N ALA A 13 -13.49 -18.93 8.89
CA ALA A 13 -12.84 -18.41 7.70
C ALA A 13 -11.94 -19.54 7.18
N PRO A 14 -12.17 -20.06 5.95
CA PRO A 14 -11.18 -20.92 5.35
C PRO A 14 -9.87 -20.13 5.30
N ILE A 15 -8.76 -20.79 5.62
CA ILE A 15 -7.45 -20.31 5.19
C ILE A 15 -7.53 -20.32 3.67
N SER A 16 -7.97 -19.21 3.09
CA SER A 16 -8.05 -19.04 1.64
C SER A 16 -6.62 -19.21 1.14
N ALA A 17 -6.34 -20.34 0.49
CA ALA A 17 -5.16 -20.44 -0.35
C ALA A 17 -5.27 -19.28 -1.34
N LEU A 18 -4.34 -18.33 -1.24
CA LEU A 18 -4.29 -17.18 -2.14
C LEU A 18 -4.38 -17.74 -3.57
N ALA A 19 -5.35 -17.28 -4.34
CA ALA A 19 -5.44 -17.65 -5.74
C ALA A 19 -4.10 -17.31 -6.39
N GLN A 20 -3.41 -18.32 -6.92
CA GLN A 20 -2.07 -18.09 -7.46
C GLN A 20 -2.22 -17.45 -8.84
N VAL A 21 -2.15 -16.12 -8.86
CA VAL A 21 -2.36 -15.28 -10.05
C VAL A 21 -1.22 -15.40 -11.07
N SER A 22 -0.03 -15.80 -10.62
CA SER A 22 1.08 -16.17 -11.49
C SER A 22 1.57 -17.57 -11.13
N PRO A 23 1.89 -18.44 -12.11
CA PRO A 23 2.58 -19.69 -11.83
C PRO A 23 3.98 -19.46 -11.24
N HIS A 24 4.50 -18.23 -11.34
CA HIS A 24 5.79 -17.81 -10.81
C HIS A 24 5.62 -17.10 -9.47
N ARG A 25 6.39 -17.54 -8.48
CA ARG A 25 6.30 -17.08 -7.10
C ARG A 25 7.63 -16.46 -6.68
N ILE A 26 7.56 -15.22 -6.21
CA ILE A 26 8.69 -14.48 -5.64
C ILE A 26 8.60 -14.59 -4.12
N GLU A 27 9.68 -15.01 -3.47
CA GLU A 27 9.82 -15.11 -2.00
C GLU A 27 11.17 -14.57 -1.54
N THR A 28 11.27 -14.26 -0.25
CA THR A 28 12.54 -13.90 0.38
C THR A 28 13.11 -15.03 1.20
N ILE A 29 14.43 -15.05 1.35
CA ILE A 29 15.16 -15.88 2.29
C ILE A 29 15.96 -14.94 3.20
N PRO A 30 15.60 -14.81 4.50
CA PRO A 30 14.45 -15.44 5.17
C PRO A 30 13.10 -14.84 4.71
N ALA A 31 11.98 -15.52 5.02
CA ALA A 31 10.64 -15.17 4.52
C ALA A 31 10.08 -13.81 5.00
N ASP A 32 10.58 -13.29 6.12
CA ASP A 32 10.32 -11.93 6.61
C ASP A 32 11.66 -11.33 7.06
N PRO A 33 12.43 -10.78 6.12
CA PRO A 33 13.76 -10.26 6.41
C PRO A 33 13.68 -9.12 7.42
N PRO A 34 14.50 -9.15 8.50
CA PRO A 34 14.57 -8.05 9.44
C PRO A 34 14.92 -6.72 8.74
N PRO A 35 14.54 -5.59 9.33
CA PRO A 35 14.85 -4.29 8.78
C PRO A 35 16.33 -4.09 8.48
N GLY A 36 16.65 -3.63 7.27
CA GLY A 36 18.04 -3.37 6.86
C GLY A 36 18.94 -4.60 6.75
N SER A 37 18.41 -5.81 6.95
CA SER A 37 19.20 -7.04 6.83
C SER A 37 19.33 -7.49 5.37
N ALA A 38 20.44 -8.17 5.07
CA ALA A 38 20.59 -8.84 3.78
C ALA A 38 19.51 -9.93 3.64
N PHE A 39 18.95 -10.03 2.44
CA PHE A 39 17.97 -11.04 2.09
C PHE A 39 18.25 -11.53 0.67
N GLN A 40 17.92 -12.79 0.40
CA GLN A 40 17.92 -13.31 -0.96
C GLN A 40 16.49 -13.34 -1.51
N ILE A 41 16.35 -13.22 -2.83
CA ILE A 41 15.09 -13.40 -3.52
C ILE A 41 15.11 -14.76 -4.20
N LYS A 42 14.13 -15.60 -3.87
CA LYS A 42 13.88 -16.87 -4.52
C LYS A 42 12.70 -16.72 -5.47
N VAL A 43 12.91 -17.02 -6.74
CA VAL A 43 11.82 -17.13 -7.72
C VAL A 43 11.65 -18.59 -8.10
N THR A 44 10.44 -19.11 -7.94
CA THR A 44 10.07 -20.48 -8.31
C THR A 44 8.93 -20.48 -9.31
N GLY A 45 8.86 -21.50 -10.14
CA GLY A 45 7.77 -21.65 -11.11
C GLY A 45 7.93 -22.91 -11.94
N THR A 46 7.23 -22.94 -13.07
CA THR A 46 7.35 -23.99 -14.08
C THR A 46 7.83 -23.37 -15.39
N TRP A 47 8.68 -24.10 -16.11
CA TRP A 47 9.22 -23.74 -17.41
C TRP A 47 8.56 -24.61 -18.50
N PRO A 48 8.31 -24.09 -19.71
CA PRO A 48 7.55 -24.80 -20.75
C PRO A 48 8.28 -26.00 -21.38
N ASP A 49 9.57 -26.20 -21.11
CA ASP A 49 10.40 -27.26 -21.69
C ASP A 49 11.40 -27.84 -20.66
N THR A 50 12.20 -28.83 -21.09
CA THR A 50 13.18 -29.52 -20.22
C THR A 50 14.43 -28.70 -19.89
N CYS A 51 14.60 -27.53 -20.49
CA CYS A 51 15.75 -26.67 -20.25
C CYS A 51 15.40 -25.64 -19.19
N ALA A 52 15.97 -25.82 -17.99
CA ALA A 52 15.84 -24.81 -16.95
C ALA A 52 16.31 -23.43 -17.46
N PRO A 53 15.62 -22.34 -17.09
CA PRO A 53 15.98 -21.01 -17.54
C PRO A 53 17.36 -20.59 -17.04
N GLU A 54 18.08 -19.80 -17.85
CA GLU A 54 19.32 -19.16 -17.45
C GLU A 54 19.01 -17.83 -16.74
N LEU A 55 19.55 -17.65 -15.52
CA LEU A 55 19.47 -16.39 -14.79
C LEU A 55 20.36 -15.33 -15.44
N MET A 56 19.78 -14.18 -15.74
CA MET A 56 20.51 -13.00 -16.21
C MET A 56 21.01 -12.16 -15.03
N PRO A 57 21.98 -11.24 -15.25
CA PRO A 57 22.36 -10.28 -14.21
C PRO A 57 21.15 -9.57 -13.62
N THR A 58 21.09 -9.53 -12.29
CA THR A 58 20.06 -8.79 -11.55
C THR A 58 20.42 -7.30 -11.56
N PHE A 59 19.42 -6.45 -11.78
CA PHE A 59 19.59 -4.99 -11.78
C PHE A 59 18.76 -4.36 -10.68
N VAL A 60 19.33 -3.36 -10.00
CA VAL A 60 18.64 -2.61 -8.95
C VAL A 60 18.66 -1.13 -9.31
N SER A 61 17.47 -0.53 -9.38
CA SER A 61 17.29 0.89 -9.68
C SER A 61 16.32 1.52 -8.68
N GLY A 62 16.86 2.32 -7.76
CA GLY A 62 16.10 2.83 -6.62
C GLY A 62 15.53 1.67 -5.79
N ASN A 63 14.20 1.61 -5.68
CA ASN A 63 13.49 0.54 -4.97
C ASN A 63 13.03 -0.59 -5.90
N THR A 64 13.37 -0.57 -7.19
CA THR A 64 12.99 -1.64 -8.12
C THR A 64 14.12 -2.66 -8.26
N ILE A 65 13.78 -3.94 -8.15
CA ILE A 65 14.69 -5.07 -8.38
C ILE A 65 14.17 -5.85 -9.58
N ASP A 66 14.92 -5.82 -10.68
CA ASP A 66 14.59 -6.57 -11.89
C ASP A 66 15.38 -7.87 -11.92
N VAL A 67 14.66 -8.98 -11.75
CA VAL A 67 15.17 -10.35 -11.92
C VAL A 67 14.71 -10.83 -13.28
N ALA A 68 15.66 -11.25 -14.12
CA ALA A 68 15.35 -11.72 -15.46
C ALA A 68 15.95 -13.08 -15.72
N VAL A 69 15.24 -13.88 -16.49
CA VAL A 69 15.74 -15.14 -17.04
C VAL A 69 15.59 -15.17 -18.55
N ARG A 70 16.28 -16.08 -19.22
CA ARG A 70 16.09 -16.37 -20.64
C ARG A 70 16.15 -17.87 -20.90
N ALA A 71 15.61 -18.30 -22.03
CA ALA A 71 15.85 -19.65 -22.53
C ALA A 71 17.30 -19.77 -23.02
N ASP A 72 17.90 -20.94 -22.83
CA ASP A 72 19.20 -21.29 -23.42
C ASP A 72 18.95 -21.74 -24.87
N ALA A 73 19.21 -20.83 -25.83
CA ALA A 73 18.94 -21.06 -27.24
C ALA A 73 19.84 -22.14 -27.87
N ASP A 74 20.98 -22.45 -27.25
CA ASP A 74 21.96 -23.40 -27.78
C ASP A 74 21.70 -24.84 -27.31
N ARG A 75 20.71 -25.04 -26.43
CA ARG A 75 20.31 -26.35 -25.92
C ARG A 75 19.11 -26.93 -26.65
N ILE A 76 19.17 -28.23 -26.91
CA ILE A 76 18.02 -29.00 -27.39
C ILE A 76 17.15 -29.38 -26.19
N CYS A 77 15.92 -28.88 -26.17
CA CYS A 77 14.96 -29.05 -25.07
C CYS A 77 13.79 -29.94 -25.50
N GLY A 78 13.39 -30.87 -24.63
CA GLY A 78 12.15 -31.64 -24.78
C GLY A 78 10.95 -30.83 -24.31
N ALA A 79 9.74 -31.23 -24.74
CA ALA A 79 8.50 -30.50 -24.46
C ALA A 79 7.90 -30.72 -23.05
N ALA A 80 8.62 -31.37 -22.13
CA ALA A 80 8.11 -31.65 -20.80
C ALA A 80 8.30 -30.43 -19.88
N LEU A 81 7.27 -30.13 -19.09
CA LEU A 81 7.29 -29.02 -18.15
C LEU A 81 8.31 -29.25 -17.03
N THR A 82 9.11 -28.24 -16.72
CA THR A 82 10.21 -28.35 -15.74
C THR A 82 10.05 -27.36 -14.60
N PRO A 83 9.95 -27.82 -13.33
CA PRO A 83 10.03 -26.93 -12.19
C PRO A 83 11.38 -26.24 -12.13
N TYR A 84 11.41 -24.94 -11.83
CA TYR A 84 12.66 -24.20 -11.67
C TYR A 84 12.69 -23.41 -10.36
N SER A 85 13.90 -23.08 -9.91
CA SER A 85 14.16 -22.21 -8.77
C SER A 85 15.43 -21.41 -9.03
N VAL A 86 15.31 -20.09 -9.13
CA VAL A 86 16.45 -19.17 -9.16
C VAL A 86 16.54 -18.42 -7.84
N ILE A 87 17.75 -18.26 -7.32
CA ILE A 87 18.01 -17.49 -6.10
C ILE A 87 18.97 -16.38 -6.48
N VAL A 88 18.61 -15.15 -6.12
CA VAL A 88 19.45 -13.97 -6.35
C VAL A 88 19.72 -13.27 -5.03
N ASP A 89 20.94 -12.81 -4.87
CA ASP A 89 21.32 -11.90 -3.80
C ASP A 89 21.32 -10.48 -4.37
N PRO A 90 20.28 -9.66 -4.10
CA PRO A 90 20.23 -8.30 -4.61
C PRO A 90 21.38 -7.45 -4.09
N THR A 91 22.03 -7.82 -2.97
CA THR A 91 23.17 -7.07 -2.42
C THR A 91 24.41 -7.11 -3.32
N GLN A 92 24.48 -8.08 -4.22
CA GLN A 92 25.56 -8.24 -5.20
C GLN A 92 25.23 -7.60 -6.55
N ALA A 93 24.00 -7.10 -6.72
CA ALA A 93 23.55 -6.50 -7.97
C ALA A 93 24.09 -5.08 -8.15
N SER A 94 24.32 -4.68 -9.40
CA SER A 94 24.68 -3.30 -9.71
C SER A 94 23.55 -2.35 -9.31
N GLY A 95 23.89 -1.25 -8.64
CA GLY A 95 22.94 -0.26 -8.12
C GLY A 95 22.42 -0.55 -6.71
N PHE A 96 22.71 -1.72 -6.14
CA PHE A 96 22.43 -1.99 -4.73
C PHE A 96 23.50 -1.32 -3.85
N GLY A 97 23.15 -0.24 -3.16
CA GLY A 97 24.15 0.46 -2.34
C GLY A 97 23.73 1.77 -1.67
N GLN A 98 22.51 2.26 -1.87
CA GLN A 98 22.09 3.55 -1.28
C GLN A 98 21.03 3.43 -0.18
N ASN A 99 20.18 2.41 -0.19
CA ASN A 99 19.19 2.17 0.86
C ASN A 99 19.05 0.66 1.07
N ALA A 100 19.57 0.12 2.18
CA ALA A 100 19.38 -1.29 2.56
C ALA A 100 17.98 -1.57 3.17
N SER A 101 17.19 -0.53 3.36
CA SER A 101 15.92 -0.54 4.07
C SER A 101 14.88 0.23 3.26
N GLY A 102 13.71 -0.37 3.06
CA GLY A 102 12.60 0.22 2.30
C GLY A 102 11.63 -0.85 1.82
N VAL A 103 10.69 -0.47 0.97
CA VAL A 103 9.84 -1.40 0.23
C VAL A 103 10.43 -1.56 -1.17
N TYR A 104 10.86 -2.77 -1.51
CA TYR A 104 11.32 -3.10 -2.85
C TYR A 104 10.19 -3.63 -3.72
N ARG A 105 10.18 -3.21 -4.98
CA ARG A 105 9.28 -3.64 -6.03
C ARG A 105 10.02 -4.65 -6.89
N VAL A 106 9.81 -5.94 -6.61
CA VAL A 106 10.51 -7.00 -7.33
C VAL A 106 9.70 -7.40 -8.55
N ARG A 107 10.37 -7.37 -9.70
CA ARG A 107 9.82 -7.74 -11.00
C ARG A 107 10.59 -8.95 -11.51
N PHE A 108 9.86 -9.99 -11.88
CA PHE A 108 10.43 -11.17 -12.51
C PHE A 108 9.97 -11.24 -13.96
N SER A 109 10.93 -11.33 -14.89
CA SER A 109 10.64 -11.34 -16.33
C SER A 109 11.39 -12.45 -17.07
N VAL A 110 10.82 -12.91 -18.17
CA VAL A 110 11.56 -13.65 -19.20
C VAL A 110 11.97 -12.69 -20.30
N LYS A 111 13.22 -12.77 -20.78
CA LYS A 111 13.69 -12.04 -21.95
C LYS A 111 13.75 -12.95 -23.16
N ASP A 112 13.28 -12.45 -24.29
CA ASP A 112 13.42 -13.11 -25.58
C ASP A 112 14.85 -12.93 -26.16
N ALA A 113 15.08 -13.49 -27.37
CA ALA A 113 16.36 -13.36 -28.07
C ALA A 113 16.71 -11.90 -28.43
N ALA A 114 15.72 -11.00 -28.49
CA ALA A 114 15.91 -9.56 -28.70
C ALA A 114 16.06 -8.78 -27.38
N ASN A 115 16.21 -9.46 -26.25
CA ASN A 115 16.24 -8.90 -24.89
C ASN A 115 14.98 -8.13 -24.48
N GLN A 116 13.84 -8.36 -25.14
CA GLN A 116 12.57 -7.76 -24.75
C GLN A 116 11.98 -8.51 -23.54
N PRO A 117 11.69 -7.81 -22.43
CA PRO A 117 11.18 -8.44 -21.23
C PRO A 117 9.66 -8.66 -21.30
N THR A 118 9.23 -9.87 -20.96
CA THR A 118 7.85 -10.19 -20.60
C THR A 118 7.77 -10.35 -19.08
N LEU A 119 7.01 -9.49 -18.41
CA LEU A 119 6.80 -9.58 -16.96
C LEU A 119 5.98 -10.82 -16.63
N LEU A 120 6.41 -11.62 -15.67
CA LEU A 120 5.75 -12.87 -15.28
C LEU A 120 5.31 -12.87 -13.80
N ALA A 121 6.01 -12.15 -12.93
CA ALA A 121 5.60 -11.98 -11.53
C ALA A 121 6.01 -10.62 -10.97
N PHE A 122 5.24 -10.17 -9.98
CA PHE A 122 5.48 -8.96 -9.22
C PHE A 122 5.25 -9.23 -7.72
N ARG A 123 6.08 -8.62 -6.87
CA ARG A 123 5.89 -8.65 -5.42
C ARG A 123 6.53 -7.44 -4.74
N LEU A 124 5.85 -6.91 -3.73
CA LEU A 124 6.46 -6.01 -2.76
C LEU A 124 7.21 -6.78 -1.68
N ILE A 125 8.43 -6.33 -1.37
CA ILE A 125 9.24 -6.83 -0.26
C ILE A 125 9.55 -5.66 0.65
N ASP A 126 8.88 -5.62 1.80
CA ASP A 126 9.12 -4.61 2.81
C ASP A 126 10.27 -5.07 3.72
N VAL A 127 11.41 -4.37 3.70
CA VAL A 127 12.54 -4.56 4.62
C VAL A 127 12.78 -3.29 5.46
N SER A 128 11.74 -2.49 5.65
CA SER A 128 11.78 -1.24 6.41
C SER A 128 11.77 -1.48 7.93
N PRO A 129 12.21 -0.53 8.77
CA PRO A 129 12.17 -0.66 10.21
C PRO A 129 10.74 -0.76 10.72
N THR A 130 10.52 -1.59 11.73
CA THR A 130 9.20 -1.72 12.40
C THR A 130 8.72 -0.39 12.98
N ALA A 131 9.64 0.50 13.35
CA ALA A 131 9.34 1.86 13.79
C ALA A 131 8.67 2.73 12.71
N ARG A 132 8.70 2.32 11.43
CA ARG A 132 8.02 2.96 10.29
C ARG A 132 6.73 2.20 9.91
N SER A 133 6.05 1.56 10.86
CA SER A 133 4.75 0.96 10.57
C SER A 133 3.72 2.05 10.27
N VAL A 134 3.15 2.03 9.07
CA VAL A 134 2.03 2.91 8.73
C VAL A 134 0.76 2.44 9.43
N GLN A 135 -0.16 3.37 9.67
CA GLN A 135 -1.51 3.11 10.13
C GLN A 135 -2.49 3.78 9.17
N PRO A 136 -2.78 3.15 8.02
CA PRO A 136 -3.60 3.75 6.98
C PRO A 136 -4.95 4.16 7.55
N GLU A 137 -5.35 5.41 7.29
CA GLU A 137 -6.59 5.95 7.81
C GLU A 137 -7.78 5.24 7.15
N SER A 138 -8.68 4.72 7.99
CA SER A 138 -9.95 4.18 7.50
C SER A 138 -10.76 5.26 6.78
N GLY A 139 -11.48 4.86 5.74
CA GLY A 139 -12.39 5.72 4.99
C GLY A 139 -12.27 5.58 3.50
N PHE A 140 -12.70 6.60 2.77
CA PHE A 140 -12.66 6.61 1.31
C PHE A 140 -11.32 7.12 0.81
N TRP A 141 -10.84 6.48 -0.25
CA TRP A 141 -9.60 6.78 -0.92
C TRP A 141 -9.89 6.93 -2.41
N THR A 142 -9.13 7.82 -3.06
CA THR A 142 -9.30 8.17 -4.47
C THR A 142 -7.97 8.11 -5.20
N THR A 143 -8.02 8.03 -6.53
CA THR A 143 -6.84 8.13 -7.39
C THR A 143 -6.15 9.48 -7.18
N ASP A 144 -4.82 9.46 -7.07
CA ASP A 144 -3.98 10.64 -6.92
C ASP A 144 -3.34 11.02 -8.26
N SER A 145 -3.87 12.05 -8.92
CA SER A 145 -3.38 12.53 -10.22
C SER A 145 -2.00 13.16 -10.18
N ALA A 146 -1.55 13.60 -8.99
CA ALA A 146 -0.19 14.11 -8.77
C ALA A 146 0.75 13.00 -8.26
N GLY A 147 0.24 11.78 -8.10
CA GLY A 147 0.97 10.62 -7.63
C GLY A 147 2.06 10.14 -8.60
N GLU A 148 2.82 9.15 -8.13
CA GLU A 148 3.84 8.47 -8.93
C GLU A 148 3.27 7.87 -10.23
N PHE A 149 2.08 7.27 -10.14
CA PHE A 149 1.41 6.62 -11.26
C PHE A 149 0.10 7.31 -11.61
N ARG A 150 0.07 7.91 -12.80
CA ARG A 150 -1.10 8.61 -13.39
C ARG A 150 -1.92 7.73 -14.34
N THR A 151 -1.78 6.42 -14.19
CA THR A 151 -2.32 5.35 -15.05
C THR A 151 -3.83 5.16 -14.95
N SER A 152 -4.48 5.68 -13.91
CA SER A 152 -5.93 5.55 -13.70
C SER A 152 -6.67 6.89 -13.79
N GLY A 153 -7.85 6.87 -14.41
CA GLY A 153 -8.80 7.98 -14.37
C GLY A 153 -9.75 7.94 -13.17
N SER A 154 -10.66 8.91 -13.09
CA SER A 154 -11.61 9.15 -11.99
C SER A 154 -12.70 8.08 -11.77
N GLY A 155 -12.61 6.92 -12.43
CA GLY A 155 -13.61 5.84 -12.38
C GLY A 155 -13.31 4.73 -11.38
N ILE A 156 -12.23 4.85 -10.59
CA ILE A 156 -11.82 3.85 -9.60
C ILE A 156 -11.80 4.52 -8.23
N GLY A 157 -12.54 3.94 -7.28
CA GLY A 157 -12.59 4.41 -5.90
C GLY A 157 -12.27 3.28 -4.93
N PHE A 158 -11.85 3.64 -3.73
CA PHE A 158 -11.41 2.68 -2.72
C PHE A 158 -12.05 2.99 -1.38
N MET A 159 -12.32 1.96 -0.60
CA MET A 159 -12.64 2.07 0.82
C MET A 159 -11.64 1.24 1.58
N VAL A 160 -10.90 1.86 2.49
CA VAL A 160 -9.90 1.20 3.32
C VAL A 160 -10.45 1.12 4.74
N GLU A 161 -10.33 -0.05 5.34
CA GLU A 161 -10.66 -0.29 6.74
C GLU A 161 -9.51 -1.05 7.40
N ARG A 162 -9.06 -0.57 8.56
CA ARG A 162 -8.01 -1.22 9.33
C ARG A 162 -8.49 -1.60 10.72
N GLN A 163 -8.34 -2.88 11.06
CA GLN A 163 -8.63 -3.41 12.40
C GLN A 163 -7.43 -4.18 12.92
N GLY A 164 -6.69 -3.57 13.85
CA GLY A 164 -5.41 -4.11 14.31
C GLY A 164 -4.41 -4.24 13.16
N LYS A 165 -3.94 -5.46 12.91
CA LYS A 165 -3.03 -5.77 11.78
C LYS A 165 -3.76 -6.24 10.53
N THR A 166 -5.09 -6.27 10.53
CA THR A 166 -5.89 -6.64 9.35
C THR A 166 -6.27 -5.38 8.59
N LEU A 167 -6.04 -5.38 7.28
CA LEU A 167 -6.53 -4.39 6.36
C LEU A 167 -7.57 -5.04 5.44
N ALA A 168 -8.70 -4.37 5.25
CA ALA A 168 -9.67 -4.66 4.22
C ALA A 168 -9.73 -3.46 3.26
N MET A 169 -9.67 -3.73 1.97
CA MET A 169 -9.80 -2.75 0.90
C MET A 169 -10.91 -3.19 -0.03
N THR A 170 -11.92 -2.34 -0.20
CA THR A 170 -12.91 -2.49 -1.27
C THR A 170 -12.45 -1.63 -2.45
N THR A 171 -12.48 -2.18 -3.66
CA THR A 171 -12.25 -1.44 -4.90
C THR A 171 -13.55 -1.37 -5.68
N ASN A 172 -14.01 -0.15 -5.94
CA ASN A 172 -15.18 0.15 -6.74
C ASN A 172 -14.70 0.59 -8.12
N ALA A 173 -15.05 -0.14 -9.15
CA ALA A 173 -14.63 0.13 -10.52
C ALA A 173 -15.79 -0.16 -11.50
N TYR A 174 -15.49 -0.09 -12.79
CA TYR A 174 -16.44 -0.41 -13.85
C TYR A 174 -15.85 -1.44 -14.81
N THR A 175 -16.70 -2.33 -15.30
CA THR A 175 -16.39 -3.16 -16.48
C THR A 175 -16.25 -2.29 -17.73
N LEU A 176 -15.69 -2.86 -18.81
CA LEU A 176 -15.63 -2.19 -20.13
C LEU A 176 -17.02 -1.75 -20.64
N GLY A 177 -18.09 -2.43 -20.23
CA GLY A 177 -19.48 -2.06 -20.57
C GLY A 177 -20.08 -0.97 -19.67
N GLY A 178 -19.30 -0.37 -18.75
CA GLY A 178 -19.76 0.65 -17.82
C GLY A 178 -20.58 0.14 -16.64
N GLN A 179 -20.73 -1.18 -16.47
CA GLN A 179 -21.39 -1.77 -15.30
C GLN A 179 -20.46 -1.71 -14.08
N ALA A 180 -21.01 -1.32 -12.93
CA ALA A 180 -20.25 -1.27 -11.69
C ALA A 180 -19.77 -2.67 -11.25
N SER A 181 -18.52 -2.73 -10.81
CA SER A 181 -17.87 -3.92 -10.27
C SER A 181 -17.32 -3.62 -8.88
N TRP A 182 -17.47 -4.59 -7.99
CA TRP A 182 -17.07 -4.48 -6.59
C TRP A 182 -16.07 -5.58 -6.28
N TYR A 183 -14.88 -5.19 -5.89
CA TYR A 183 -13.83 -6.11 -5.48
C TYR A 183 -13.53 -5.93 -4.00
N LEU A 184 -13.19 -7.04 -3.34
CA LEU A 184 -12.75 -7.06 -1.95
C LEU A 184 -11.39 -7.72 -1.86
N SER A 185 -10.50 -7.10 -1.08
CA SER A 185 -9.21 -7.64 -0.71
C SER A 185 -9.02 -7.49 0.79
N ALA A 186 -8.64 -8.57 1.48
CA ALA A 186 -8.41 -8.52 2.92
C ALA A 186 -7.24 -9.42 3.33
N GLY A 187 -6.48 -8.98 4.34
CA GLY A 187 -5.28 -9.68 4.76
C GLY A 187 -4.47 -8.91 5.79
N ALA A 188 -3.27 -9.40 6.10
CA ALA A 188 -2.39 -8.76 7.06
C ALA A 188 -1.66 -7.54 6.45
N LEU A 189 -1.68 -6.43 7.17
CA LEU A 189 -0.81 -5.28 6.94
C LEU A 189 0.56 -5.56 7.57
N ALA A 190 1.59 -5.58 6.74
CA ALA A 190 2.98 -5.83 7.12
C ALA A 190 3.78 -4.54 6.98
N ARG A 191 4.10 -3.89 8.11
CA ARG A 191 4.85 -2.62 8.19
C ARG A 191 4.22 -1.53 7.33
N SER A 192 4.70 -1.34 6.10
CA SER A 192 4.23 -0.36 5.10
C SER A 192 3.66 -0.98 3.84
N SER A 193 3.43 -2.30 3.85
CA SER A 193 2.94 -3.05 2.70
C SER A 193 1.74 -3.93 3.04
N PHE A 194 0.90 -4.17 2.04
CA PHE A 194 -0.25 -5.07 2.14
C PHE A 194 -0.37 -5.90 0.87
N ARG A 195 -0.68 -7.18 1.00
CA ARG A 195 -0.94 -8.08 -0.13
C ARG A 195 -2.15 -8.94 0.17
N ALA A 196 -3.01 -9.10 -0.83
CA ALA A 196 -4.20 -9.94 -0.74
C ALA A 196 -4.68 -10.36 -2.14
N ASP A 197 -5.56 -11.36 -2.18
CA ASP A 197 -6.35 -11.64 -3.38
C ASP A 197 -7.28 -10.47 -3.70
N LEU A 198 -7.55 -10.27 -4.98
CA LEU A 198 -8.60 -9.40 -5.48
C LEU A 198 -9.83 -10.24 -5.80
N LEU A 199 -10.85 -10.16 -4.97
CA LEU A 199 -12.02 -11.01 -5.09
C LEU A 199 -13.21 -10.24 -5.68
N LEU A 200 -13.70 -10.65 -6.84
CA LEU A 200 -14.88 -10.09 -7.49
C LEU A 200 -16.15 -10.70 -6.89
N SER A 201 -17.06 -9.85 -6.42
CA SER A 201 -18.39 -10.27 -5.93
C SER A 201 -19.42 -10.28 -7.06
N ILE A 202 -20.12 -11.40 -7.25
CA ILE A 202 -21.05 -11.60 -8.38
C ILE A 202 -22.44 -12.02 -7.88
N GLY A 203 -23.48 -11.49 -8.54
CA GLY A 203 -24.85 -11.97 -8.40
C GLY A 203 -25.54 -11.60 -7.08
N GLY A 204 -25.04 -10.58 -6.38
CA GLY A 204 -25.64 -10.07 -5.15
C GLY A 204 -26.91 -9.25 -5.36
N GLN A 205 -27.49 -8.77 -4.27
CA GLN A 205 -28.68 -7.91 -4.25
C GLN A 205 -28.35 -6.51 -4.80
N PRO A 206 -29.07 -6.02 -5.82
CA PRO A 206 -29.01 -4.61 -6.19
C PRO A 206 -29.78 -3.75 -5.17
N LEU A 207 -29.44 -2.45 -5.07
CA LEU A 207 -29.95 -1.53 -4.04
C LEU A 207 -31.49 -1.56 -3.86
N TRP A 208 -32.24 -1.66 -4.96
CA TRP A 208 -33.71 -1.68 -4.97
C TRP A 208 -34.31 -3.06 -5.29
N GLY A 209 -33.49 -4.11 -5.29
CA GLY A 209 -33.93 -5.48 -5.59
C GLY A 209 -34.41 -6.23 -4.36
N THR A 210 -35.09 -7.34 -4.61
CA THR A 210 -35.35 -8.36 -3.59
C THR A 210 -34.04 -8.91 -3.05
N TYR A 211 -34.02 -9.25 -1.76
CA TYR A 211 -32.84 -9.83 -1.13
C TYR A 211 -32.30 -11.03 -1.89
N ARG A 212 -30.99 -10.98 -2.15
CA ARG A 212 -30.19 -12.03 -2.80
C ARG A 212 -28.77 -11.93 -2.25
N GLY A 213 -28.31 -12.97 -1.57
CA GLY A 213 -26.90 -13.05 -1.18
C GLY A 213 -25.98 -13.05 -2.41
N ALA A 214 -24.70 -12.72 -2.21
CA ALA A 214 -23.70 -12.94 -3.25
C ALA A 214 -23.72 -14.40 -3.68
N GLN A 215 -23.83 -14.65 -4.99
CA GLN A 215 -23.93 -16.01 -5.51
C GLN A 215 -22.57 -16.65 -5.69
N SER A 216 -21.56 -15.85 -5.99
CA SER A 216 -20.18 -16.31 -6.07
C SER A 216 -19.21 -15.18 -5.75
N VAL A 217 -18.07 -15.57 -5.20
CA VAL A 217 -16.89 -14.73 -5.06
C VAL A 217 -15.80 -15.41 -5.87
N GLN A 218 -15.21 -14.70 -6.82
CA GLN A 218 -14.23 -15.26 -7.75
C GLN A 218 -12.91 -14.49 -7.66
N PRO A 219 -11.75 -15.18 -7.68
CA PRO A 219 -10.48 -14.50 -7.83
C PRO A 219 -10.41 -13.77 -9.17
N ALA A 220 -10.11 -12.48 -9.13
CA ALA A 220 -9.91 -11.63 -10.32
C ALA A 220 -8.44 -11.24 -10.52
N GLY A 221 -7.59 -11.49 -9.52
CA GLY A 221 -6.19 -11.09 -9.49
C GLY A 221 -5.68 -11.01 -8.07
N THR A 222 -4.56 -10.32 -7.88
CA THR A 222 -4.02 -9.95 -6.56
C THR A 222 -3.84 -8.44 -6.51
N ILE A 223 -3.79 -7.93 -5.28
CA ILE A 223 -3.28 -6.59 -5.03
C ILE A 223 -2.02 -6.65 -4.17
N ASP A 224 -1.07 -5.80 -4.51
CA ASP A 224 0.03 -5.41 -3.66
C ASP A 224 -0.10 -3.90 -3.42
N VAL A 225 0.06 -3.43 -2.18
CA VAL A 225 -0.08 -2.02 -1.81
C VAL A 225 1.16 -1.58 -1.04
N GLU A 226 1.77 -0.48 -1.48
CA GLU A 226 2.87 0.21 -0.79
C GLU A 226 2.33 1.52 -0.22
N PHE A 227 2.29 1.65 1.09
CA PHE A 227 1.91 2.89 1.76
C PHE A 227 3.13 3.78 1.96
N SER A 228 3.06 4.99 1.42
CA SER A 228 4.07 6.03 1.66
C SER A 228 3.77 6.84 2.92
N SER A 229 2.50 6.90 3.34
CA SER A 229 2.03 7.50 4.59
C SER A 229 0.71 6.85 5.05
N ASP A 230 0.17 7.31 6.19
CA ASP A 230 -1.16 6.95 6.69
C ASP A 230 -2.29 7.42 5.73
N ALA A 231 -2.00 8.30 4.77
CA ALA A 231 -2.97 8.86 3.82
C ALA A 231 -2.59 8.75 2.34
N SER A 232 -1.50 8.07 1.99
CA SER A 232 -1.05 7.92 0.60
C SER A 232 -0.44 6.54 0.34
N ALA A 233 -0.70 6.00 -0.85
CA ALA A 233 -0.19 4.70 -1.25
C ALA A 233 -0.08 4.55 -2.78
N VAL A 234 0.59 3.49 -3.21
CA VAL A 234 0.47 2.94 -4.55
C VAL A 234 -0.13 1.55 -4.47
N VAL A 235 -1.13 1.27 -5.29
CA VAL A 235 -1.80 -0.02 -5.42
C VAL A 235 -1.43 -0.63 -6.76
N TRP A 236 -0.95 -1.87 -6.77
CA TRP A 236 -0.75 -2.66 -7.97
C TRP A 236 -1.82 -3.73 -8.07
N PHE A 237 -2.62 -3.67 -9.12
CA PHE A 237 -3.47 -4.79 -9.53
C PHE A 237 -2.67 -5.69 -10.46
N ALA A 238 -2.63 -6.99 -10.15
CA ALA A 238 -1.94 -7.97 -10.96
C ALA A 238 -2.91 -9.07 -11.39
N ARG A 239 -2.87 -9.44 -12.67
CA ARG A 239 -3.55 -10.62 -13.21
C ARG A 239 -2.77 -11.22 -14.38
N PRO A 240 -2.87 -12.53 -14.66
CA PRO A 240 -2.28 -13.07 -15.88
C PRO A 240 -3.11 -12.60 -17.09
N SER A 241 -2.46 -12.37 -18.23
CA SER A 241 -3.15 -12.03 -19.48
C SER A 241 -3.91 -13.22 -20.07
N ASP A 242 -3.45 -14.43 -19.80
CA ASP A 242 -3.99 -15.71 -20.29
C ASP A 242 -3.55 -16.86 -19.37
N GLU A 243 -3.88 -18.11 -19.73
CA GLU A 243 -3.60 -19.30 -18.92
C GLU A 243 -2.21 -19.94 -19.16
N GLY A 244 -1.38 -19.33 -20.03
CA GLY A 244 -0.06 -19.85 -20.38
C GLY A 244 0.96 -19.81 -19.23
N ILE A 245 1.92 -20.73 -19.26
CA ILE A 245 2.99 -20.81 -18.24
C ILE A 245 3.87 -19.55 -18.26
N LEU A 246 4.11 -18.99 -19.44
CA LEU A 246 4.83 -17.73 -19.63
C LEU A 246 3.85 -16.59 -20.00
N ALA A 247 2.58 -16.71 -19.62
CA ALA A 247 1.60 -15.66 -19.83
C ALA A 247 2.12 -14.34 -19.21
N PRO A 248 2.12 -13.24 -19.96
CA PRO A 248 2.40 -11.93 -19.41
C PRO A 248 1.55 -11.63 -18.18
N LEU A 249 2.17 -11.05 -17.17
CA LEU A 249 1.47 -10.46 -16.04
C LEU A 249 0.99 -9.06 -16.44
N GLU A 250 -0.31 -8.86 -16.52
CA GLU A 250 -0.90 -7.53 -16.56
C GLU A 250 -0.75 -6.89 -15.17
N LEU A 251 0.01 -5.80 -15.11
CA LEU A 251 0.28 -5.05 -13.89
C LEU A 251 -0.21 -3.61 -14.06
N MET A 252 -1.20 -3.22 -13.28
CA MET A 252 -1.72 -1.86 -13.26
C MET A 252 -1.40 -1.19 -11.92
N PRO A 253 -0.36 -0.33 -11.85
CA PRO A 253 -0.16 0.53 -10.68
C PRO A 253 -1.20 1.65 -10.66
N ILE A 254 -1.55 2.14 -9.48
CA ILE A 254 -2.39 3.32 -9.27
C ILE A 254 -1.89 4.04 -8.02
N SER A 255 -1.53 5.32 -8.12
CA SER A 255 -1.33 6.14 -6.93
C SER A 255 -2.68 6.52 -6.32
N VAL A 256 -2.82 6.38 -5.01
CA VAL A 256 -4.04 6.65 -4.26
C VAL A 256 -3.77 7.51 -3.04
N ARG A 257 -4.79 8.25 -2.62
CA ARG A 257 -4.75 9.09 -1.42
C ARG A 257 -6.06 9.04 -0.66
N ARG A 258 -5.99 9.28 0.65
CA ARG A 258 -7.16 9.45 1.52
C ARG A 258 -7.97 10.66 1.05
N MET A 259 -9.26 10.45 0.81
CA MET A 259 -10.16 11.48 0.30
C MET A 259 -10.74 12.34 1.42
N ASN A 260 -10.72 13.66 1.23
CA ASN A 260 -11.41 14.61 2.09
C ASN A 260 -12.75 15.04 1.49
N PHE A 261 -13.87 14.51 1.99
CA PHE A 261 -15.21 14.89 1.52
C PHE A 261 -15.68 16.28 1.97
N ALA A 262 -15.08 16.84 3.02
CA ALA A 262 -15.43 18.19 3.43
C ALA A 262 -14.99 19.23 2.40
N LEU A 263 -14.15 18.83 1.41
CA LEU A 263 -13.58 19.69 0.37
C LEU A 263 -12.85 20.92 0.95
N ALA A 264 -12.47 20.85 2.22
CA ALA A 264 -11.65 21.85 2.87
C ALA A 264 -10.24 21.77 2.27
N SER A 265 -9.83 22.86 1.62
CA SER A 265 -8.53 22.98 0.98
C SER A 265 -7.50 23.65 1.89
N ASP A 266 -6.24 23.64 1.47
CA ASP A 266 -5.19 24.49 2.02
C ASP A 266 -4.98 24.31 3.52
N GLY A 267 -5.19 23.08 4.01
CA GLY A 267 -5.04 22.69 5.41
C GLY A 267 -6.21 23.03 6.34
N GLN A 268 -7.28 23.66 5.86
CA GLN A 268 -8.48 23.93 6.67
C GLN A 268 -9.08 22.65 7.27
N ALA A 269 -8.90 21.51 6.59
CA ALA A 269 -9.33 20.21 7.08
C ALA A 269 -8.70 19.81 8.43
N LEU A 270 -7.62 20.46 8.87
CA LEU A 270 -6.91 20.16 10.12
C LEU A 270 -7.47 20.91 11.33
N ASP A 271 -8.45 21.79 11.15
CA ASP A 271 -9.13 22.46 12.25
C ASP A 271 -9.75 21.47 13.23
N GLY A 272 -9.58 21.69 14.53
CA GLY A 272 -10.22 20.84 15.53
C GLY A 272 -9.51 20.79 16.86
N VAL A 273 -9.99 19.88 17.71
CA VAL A 273 -9.37 19.56 19.00
C VAL A 273 -8.42 18.38 18.80
N TRP A 274 -7.17 18.57 19.21
CA TRP A 274 -6.09 17.62 19.02
C TRP A 274 -5.46 17.23 20.35
N THR A 275 -5.03 15.98 20.46
CA THR A 275 -4.24 15.47 21.57
C THR A 275 -2.86 15.04 21.08
N LEU A 276 -1.82 15.60 21.69
CA LEU A 276 -0.42 15.27 21.46
C LEU A 276 0.05 14.27 22.51
N THR A 277 0.61 13.14 22.08
CA THR A 277 1.10 12.08 22.95
C THR A 277 2.36 11.44 22.39
N GLY A 278 3.16 10.82 23.25
CA GLY A 278 4.22 9.89 22.83
C GLY A 278 3.61 8.57 22.36
N THR A 279 4.30 7.87 21.45
CA THR A 279 3.87 6.52 21.00
C THR A 279 4.70 5.40 21.59
N ASP A 280 5.86 5.72 22.20
CA ASP A 280 6.72 4.75 22.86
C ASP A 280 6.40 4.72 24.36
N PRO A 281 6.06 3.56 24.94
CA PRO A 281 5.84 3.45 26.38
C PRO A 281 7.06 3.84 27.24
N ALA A 282 8.28 3.82 26.69
CA ALA A 282 9.49 4.25 27.39
C ALA A 282 9.62 5.78 27.48
N SER A 283 9.06 6.53 26.53
CA SER A 283 8.98 7.99 26.55
C SER A 283 7.57 8.42 26.94
N ALA A 284 7.25 8.21 28.23
CA ALA A 284 5.95 8.54 28.82
C ALA A 284 5.69 10.05 28.83
N ARG A 285 5.36 10.59 27.65
CA ARG A 285 4.86 11.95 27.50
C ARG A 285 3.44 12.01 28.02
N VAL A 286 3.16 12.98 28.89
CA VAL A 286 1.80 13.27 29.34
C VAL A 286 0.99 13.80 28.16
N PRO A 287 -0.19 13.22 27.84
CA PRO A 287 -1.02 13.71 26.75
C PRO A 287 -1.44 15.17 26.96
N GLU A 288 -1.22 16.02 25.97
CA GLU A 288 -1.60 17.44 25.98
C GLU A 288 -2.70 17.68 24.95
N THR A 289 -3.80 18.32 25.34
CA THR A 289 -4.94 18.60 24.44
C THR A 289 -5.07 20.09 24.20
N PHE A 290 -5.23 20.47 22.93
CA PHE A 290 -5.37 21.86 22.49
C PHE A 290 -6.25 21.97 21.25
N ARG A 291 -6.77 23.16 20.99
CA ARG A 291 -7.61 23.42 19.80
C ARG A 291 -6.80 24.16 18.75
N LEU A 292 -6.61 23.56 17.59
CA LEU A 292 -5.98 24.21 16.44
C LEU A 292 -7.06 24.87 15.58
N VAL A 293 -6.85 26.16 15.27
CA VAL A 293 -7.75 26.96 14.44
C VAL A 293 -6.98 27.57 13.28
N TYR A 294 -7.47 27.33 12.07
CA TYR A 294 -6.89 27.73 10.80
C TYR A 294 -6.95 29.23 10.63
N ARG A 295 -5.83 29.78 10.13
CA ARG A 295 -5.65 31.21 9.96
C ARG A 295 -5.51 31.55 8.49
N THR A 296 -6.64 31.76 7.83
CA THR A 296 -6.72 32.17 6.41
C THR A 296 -5.80 33.34 6.05
N HIS A 297 -5.63 34.32 6.95
CA HIS A 297 -4.79 35.50 6.73
C HIS A 297 -3.28 35.28 6.92
N ARG A 298 -2.85 34.09 7.37
CA ARG A 298 -1.44 33.75 7.60
C ARG A 298 -0.94 32.66 6.64
N VAL A 299 -1.79 32.24 5.71
CA VAL A 299 -1.44 31.30 4.65
C VAL A 299 -0.43 31.97 3.72
N VAL A 300 0.71 31.32 3.54
CA VAL A 300 1.63 31.60 2.44
C VAL A 300 1.31 30.54 1.37
N GLU A 301 1.58 30.81 0.08
CA GLU A 301 1.05 30.02 -1.05
C GLU A 301 1.04 28.50 -0.85
N ASP A 302 2.05 27.94 -0.21
CA ASP A 302 2.27 26.50 0.03
C ASP A 302 2.27 26.10 1.51
N GLU A 303 1.72 26.92 2.41
CA GLU A 303 1.76 26.66 3.85
C GLU A 303 0.45 27.00 4.58
N ALA A 304 -0.12 26.00 5.23
CA ALA A 304 -1.24 26.15 6.15
C ALA A 304 -0.73 26.47 7.56
N VAL A 305 -1.36 27.45 8.22
CA VAL A 305 -1.04 27.83 9.60
C VAL A 305 -2.28 27.71 10.47
N LEU A 306 -2.18 26.91 11.53
CA LEU A 306 -3.19 26.77 12.57
C LEU A 306 -2.60 27.19 13.92
N ASP A 307 -3.35 27.96 14.71
CA ASP A 307 -2.92 28.44 16.03
C ASP A 307 -3.93 28.00 17.10
N ASP A 308 -3.44 27.61 18.27
CA ASP A 308 -4.22 27.54 19.50
C ASP A 308 -4.15 28.88 20.24
N PRO A 309 -5.26 29.65 20.32
CA PRO A 309 -5.27 30.95 20.99
C PRO A 309 -5.03 30.88 22.50
N VAL A 310 -5.16 29.69 23.13
CA VAL A 310 -5.05 29.55 24.59
C VAL A 310 -3.67 29.01 25.00
N SER A 311 -3.25 27.87 24.44
CA SER A 311 -2.04 27.19 24.92
C SER A 311 -0.76 27.61 24.19
N GLY A 312 -0.88 28.46 23.16
CA GLY A 312 0.24 28.99 22.38
C GLY A 312 0.86 27.98 21.41
N TYR A 313 0.14 26.89 21.09
CA TYR A 313 0.55 25.97 20.04
C TYR A 313 0.33 26.57 18.66
N GLN A 314 1.23 26.26 17.74
CA GLN A 314 1.10 26.58 16.33
C GLN A 314 1.53 25.39 15.49
N LEU A 315 0.67 24.99 14.56
CA LEU A 315 0.94 23.98 13.55
C LEU A 315 1.11 24.66 12.20
N ARG A 316 2.27 24.45 11.56
CA ARG A 316 2.56 24.93 10.21
C ARG A 316 2.74 23.72 9.31
N CYS A 317 1.98 23.62 8.24
CA CYS A 317 1.96 22.44 7.37
C CYS A 317 2.21 22.84 5.92
N GLY A 318 3.15 22.16 5.27
CA GLY A 318 3.36 22.29 3.83
C GLY A 318 2.17 21.72 3.05
N ILE A 319 1.63 22.52 2.15
CA ILE A 319 0.53 22.17 1.26
C ILE A 319 1.08 21.92 -0.13
N ASP A 320 0.71 20.78 -0.68
CA ASP A 320 0.95 20.49 -2.09
C ASP A 320 -0.12 21.16 -2.95
N LEU A 321 0.30 22.09 -3.81
CA LEU A 321 -0.57 22.87 -4.67
C LEU A 321 -1.30 22.03 -5.72
N GLU A 322 -0.75 20.88 -6.12
CA GLU A 322 -1.43 19.92 -6.99
C GLU A 322 -2.42 19.04 -6.20
N ARG A 323 -2.39 19.10 -4.86
CA ARG A 323 -3.17 18.28 -3.93
C ARG A 323 -3.75 19.08 -2.76
N ARG A 324 -4.36 20.24 -3.01
CA ARG A 324 -4.84 21.15 -1.95
C ARG A 324 -5.82 20.55 -0.94
N ASP A 325 -6.54 19.50 -1.34
CA ASP A 325 -7.50 18.75 -0.52
C ASP A 325 -6.89 17.52 0.19
N ALA A 326 -5.61 17.22 -0.03
CA ALA A 326 -4.93 16.10 0.61
C ALA A 326 -4.41 16.45 2.02
N ALA A 327 -4.04 15.40 2.75
CA ALA A 327 -3.24 15.57 3.96
C ALA A 327 -1.89 16.24 3.64
N PRO A 328 -1.39 17.12 4.51
CA PRO A 328 -0.13 17.83 4.30
C PRO A 328 1.08 16.88 4.35
N VAL A 329 2.11 17.13 3.55
CA VAL A 329 3.29 16.24 3.50
C VAL A 329 4.14 16.35 4.75
N LEU A 330 4.35 17.58 5.24
CA LEU A 330 5.19 17.86 6.40
C LEU A 330 4.52 18.92 7.26
N CYS A 331 4.46 18.68 8.56
CA CYS A 331 4.00 19.67 9.52
C CYS A 331 5.04 19.89 10.63
N LYS A 332 5.13 21.13 11.10
CA LYS A 332 5.91 21.54 12.26
C LYS A 332 4.96 22.05 13.33
N LEU A 333 4.98 21.39 14.48
CA LEU A 333 4.28 21.84 15.67
C LEU A 333 5.25 22.61 16.55
N SER A 334 4.84 23.78 17.02
CA SER A 334 5.61 24.62 17.92
C SER A 334 4.75 25.12 19.08
N ARG A 335 5.39 25.50 20.18
CA ARG A 335 4.74 26.13 21.34
C ARG A 335 5.55 27.36 21.74
N SER A 336 4.92 28.52 21.74
CA SER A 336 5.60 29.80 22.06
C SER A 336 6.88 30.03 21.24
N GLY A 337 6.90 29.59 19.97
CA GLY A 337 8.01 29.73 19.04
C GLY A 337 9.06 28.60 19.06
N ALA A 338 9.08 27.73 20.08
CA ALA A 338 9.97 26.58 20.13
C ALA A 338 9.36 25.37 19.40
N GLU A 339 10.15 24.65 18.61
CA GLU A 339 9.71 23.42 17.93
C GLU A 339 9.44 22.31 18.96
N VAL A 340 8.23 21.76 18.93
CA VAL A 340 7.79 20.66 19.79
C VAL A 340 7.84 19.35 19.03
N ALA A 341 7.46 19.37 17.75
CA ALA A 341 7.47 18.18 16.91
C ALA A 341 7.57 18.51 15.42
N ARG A 342 8.13 17.56 14.68
CA ARG A 342 8.12 17.49 13.22
C ARG A 342 7.37 16.23 12.80
N LEU A 343 6.32 16.41 12.01
CA LEU A 343 5.34 15.40 11.64
C LEU A 343 5.41 15.17 10.14
N ASP A 344 5.85 13.98 9.74
CA ASP A 344 6.17 13.59 8.36
C ASP A 344 5.33 12.41 7.85
N ASN A 345 4.47 11.86 8.70
CA ASN A 345 3.48 10.86 8.34
C ASN A 345 2.09 11.34 8.78
N ASN A 346 1.42 12.01 7.85
CA ASN A 346 0.25 12.84 8.12
C ASN A 346 -0.99 12.34 7.35
N ALA A 347 -2.09 12.27 8.06
CA ALA A 347 -3.44 11.99 7.57
C ALA A 347 -4.41 13.09 8.04
N LEU A 348 -5.72 12.91 7.82
CA LEU A 348 -6.70 13.95 8.13
C LEU A 348 -7.01 14.03 9.63
N ALA A 349 -7.03 12.88 10.31
CA ALA A 349 -7.32 12.78 11.75
C ALA A 349 -6.09 12.43 12.60
N ARG A 350 -4.93 12.23 11.97
CA ARG A 350 -3.74 11.64 12.60
C ARG A 350 -2.48 12.22 11.98
N LEU A 351 -1.61 12.83 12.77
CA LEU A 351 -0.28 13.28 12.33
C LEU A 351 0.78 12.63 13.21
N SER A 352 1.84 12.10 12.62
CA SER A 352 2.90 11.42 13.36
C SER A 352 4.29 11.80 12.88
N GLY A 353 5.26 11.69 13.78
CA GLY A 353 6.66 12.01 13.50
C GLY A 353 7.50 11.97 14.77
N ARG A 354 8.37 12.95 14.95
CA ARG A 354 9.34 13.00 16.07
C ARG A 354 9.32 14.35 16.79
N ASP A 355 9.57 14.32 18.09
CA ASP A 355 9.83 15.54 18.86
C ASP A 355 11.27 16.04 18.70
N SER A 356 11.61 17.12 19.42
CA SER A 356 12.94 17.72 19.44
C SER A 356 14.04 16.79 19.97
N GLU A 357 13.67 15.76 20.75
CA GLU A 357 14.59 14.77 21.31
C GLU A 357 14.70 13.52 20.40
N GLY A 358 13.94 13.49 19.31
CA GLY A 358 13.90 12.40 18.35
C GLY A 358 12.95 11.26 18.74
N ALA A 359 12.21 11.40 19.85
CA ALA A 359 11.23 10.41 20.29
C ALA A 359 9.96 10.49 19.43
N SER A 360 9.32 9.33 19.22
CA SER A 360 8.12 9.25 18.38
C SER A 360 6.90 9.86 19.06
N VAL A 361 6.22 10.73 18.31
CA VAL A 361 5.02 11.46 18.78
C VAL A 361 3.87 11.33 17.80
N LEU A 362 2.68 11.52 18.34
CA LEU A 362 1.40 11.41 17.65
C LEU A 362 0.51 12.59 18.05
N LEU A 363 -0.04 13.26 17.04
CA LEU A 363 -1.14 14.19 17.17
C LEU A 363 -2.42 13.53 16.65
N LEU A 364 -3.42 13.35 17.51
CA LEU A 364 -4.69 12.69 17.17
C LEU A 364 -5.84 13.69 17.32
N ARG A 365 -6.69 13.79 16.30
CA ARG A 365 -7.89 14.62 16.35
C ARG A 365 -8.98 13.90 17.15
N ILE A 366 -9.55 14.60 18.13
CA ILE A 366 -10.58 14.06 19.04
C ILE A 366 -11.91 14.82 18.96
N GLY A 367 -11.97 15.90 18.18
CA GLY A 367 -13.20 16.68 17.97
C GLY A 367 -12.99 17.86 17.03
N ASP A 368 -14.06 18.62 16.80
CA ASP A 368 -14.12 19.79 15.91
C ASP A 368 -14.18 21.12 16.68
#